data_AF-X0WJT2-F1
#
_entry.id   AF-X0WJT2-F1
#
_cell.length_a   1.000
_cell.length_b   1.000
_cell.length_c   1.000
_cell.angle_alpha   90.00
_cell.angle_beta   90.00
_cell.angle_gamma   90.00
#
_symmetry.space_group_name_H-M   'P 1'
#
loop_
_entity.id
_entity.type
_entity.pdbx_description
1 polymer ?
#
loop_
_entity_poly.entity_id
_entity_poly.type
_entity_poly.pdbx_seq_one_letter_code
_entity_poly.pdbx_strand_id
1 'polypeptide(L)'
;MKRKWIVVLGCSIVMFCFPALASAAEEVCIGCHRTISPGQVADWESSNHSKEGVTCSVCHGDKHKSGKTAHLAQLPDEHVCAECHEEQFNQFAKGKHNFGWTSLNALP
;
A
#
# COMPACT_ATOMS: atom_id res chain seq x y z
N MET A 1 45.58 -29.86 -16.15
CA MET A 1 44.61 -29.03 -16.91
C MET A 1 43.16 -29.39 -16.57
N LYS A 2 42.78 -30.68 -16.57
CA LYS A 2 41.38 -31.12 -16.36
C LYS A 2 40.83 -31.02 -14.92
N ARG A 3 41.70 -31.02 -13.89
CA ARG A 3 41.30 -30.93 -12.47
C ARG A 3 40.97 -29.51 -11.98
N LYS A 4 41.47 -28.48 -12.67
CA LYS A 4 41.18 -27.07 -12.34
C LYS A 4 39.80 -26.62 -12.86
N TRP A 5 39.31 -27.25 -13.92
CA TRP A 5 38.01 -26.93 -14.52
C TRP A 5 36.81 -27.48 -13.72
N ILE A 6 36.99 -28.59 -12.99
CA ILE A 6 35.94 -29.16 -12.13
C ILE A 6 35.70 -28.29 -10.89
N VAL A 7 36.75 -27.66 -10.36
CA VAL A 7 36.64 -26.77 -9.18
C VAL A 7 35.98 -25.44 -9.55
N VAL A 8 36.24 -24.90 -10.75
CA VAL A 8 35.61 -23.65 -11.21
C VAL A 8 34.14 -23.86 -11.59
N LEU A 9 33.77 -25.02 -12.16
CA LEU A 9 32.36 -25.33 -12.45
C LEU A 9 31.53 -25.62 -11.18
N GLY A 10 32.16 -26.15 -10.12
CA GLY A 10 31.50 -26.45 -8.86
C GLY A 10 31.20 -25.22 -8.00
N CYS A 11 32.02 -24.17 -8.08
CA CYS A 11 31.80 -22.93 -7.32
C CYS A 11 30.71 -22.02 -7.92
N SER A 12 30.45 -22.08 -9.23
CA SER A 12 29.46 -21.20 -9.87
C SER A 12 28.01 -21.66 -9.69
N ILE A 13 27.77 -22.92 -9.31
CA ILE A 13 26.41 -23.48 -9.14
C ILE A 13 25.84 -23.20 -7.74
N VAL A 14 26.69 -22.93 -6.74
CA VAL A 14 26.25 -22.66 -5.35
C VAL A 14 25.67 -21.24 -5.20
N MET A 15 25.95 -20.33 -6.14
CA MET A 15 25.51 -18.94 -6.06
C MET A 15 24.07 -18.70 -6.54
N PHE A 16 23.40 -19.72 -7.11
CA PHE A 16 22.06 -19.60 -7.70
C PHE A 16 20.94 -20.25 -6.87
N CYS A 17 21.23 -20.68 -5.64
CA CYS A 17 20.30 -21.49 -4.83
C CYS A 17 19.83 -20.85 -3.51
N PHE A 18 20.05 -19.54 -3.32
CA PHE A 18 19.37 -18.79 -2.27
C PHE A 18 18.18 -18.07 -2.89
N PRO A 19 16.95 -18.64 -2.85
CA PRO A 19 15.79 -17.79 -2.99
C PRO A 19 15.87 -16.81 -1.82
N ALA A 20 16.09 -15.54 -2.12
CA ALA A 20 15.88 -14.50 -1.15
C ALA A 20 14.40 -14.63 -0.75
N LEU A 21 14.14 -15.22 0.41
CA LEU A 21 12.89 -15.07 1.12
C LEU A 21 12.81 -13.59 1.50
N ALA A 22 12.44 -12.76 0.53
CA ALA A 22 11.90 -11.46 0.80
C ALA A 22 10.57 -11.72 1.49
N SER A 23 10.62 -11.78 2.83
CA SER A 23 9.44 -11.54 3.64
C SER A 23 8.94 -10.16 3.20
N ALA A 24 7.91 -10.14 2.35
CA ALA A 24 7.05 -8.98 2.25
C ALA A 24 6.58 -8.76 3.68
N ALA A 25 7.16 -7.78 4.36
CA ALA A 25 6.75 -7.43 5.70
C ALA A 25 5.28 -7.07 5.59
N GLU A 26 4.41 -7.98 6.06
CA GLU A 26 2.97 -7.74 6.15
C GLU A 26 2.83 -6.41 6.88
N GLU A 27 2.19 -5.44 6.24
CA GLU A 27 2.13 -4.08 6.75
C GLU A 27 1.60 -4.13 8.19
N VAL A 28 2.29 -3.48 9.12
CA VAL A 28 2.00 -3.53 10.57
C VAL A 28 0.52 -3.20 10.87
N CYS A 29 -0.11 -2.43 9.99
CA CYS A 29 -1.53 -2.11 9.99
C CYS A 29 -2.42 -3.36 9.94
N ILE A 30 -2.17 -4.28 8.99
CA ILE A 30 -3.01 -5.44 8.70
C ILE A 30 -3.09 -6.36 9.91
N GLY A 31 -1.96 -6.63 10.58
CA GLY A 31 -1.93 -7.55 11.73
C GLY A 31 -2.89 -7.16 12.85
N CYS A 32 -2.86 -5.89 13.26
CA CYS A 32 -3.77 -5.37 14.30
C CYS A 32 -5.21 -5.23 13.77
N HIS A 33 -5.38 -4.64 12.58
CA HIS A 33 -6.69 -4.36 12.00
C HIS A 33 -7.47 -5.60 11.59
N ARG A 34 -6.80 -6.72 11.29
CA ARG A 34 -7.47 -8.01 11.06
C ARG A 34 -8.24 -8.48 12.31
N THR A 35 -7.84 -8.02 13.50
CA THR A 35 -8.52 -8.34 14.76
C THR A 35 -9.58 -7.32 15.14
N ILE A 36 -9.26 -6.02 15.08
CA ILE A 36 -10.17 -4.96 15.57
C ILE A 36 -11.17 -4.47 14.52
N SER A 37 -10.88 -4.65 13.24
CA SER A 37 -11.71 -4.23 12.11
C SER A 37 -11.62 -5.23 10.94
N PRO A 38 -11.98 -6.51 11.15
CA PRO A 38 -11.74 -7.58 10.17
C PRO A 38 -12.39 -7.32 8.81
N GLY A 39 -13.56 -6.69 8.79
CA GLY A 39 -14.26 -6.34 7.55
C GLY A 39 -13.46 -5.37 6.66
N GLN A 40 -12.81 -4.36 7.24
CA GLN A 40 -12.03 -3.39 6.47
C GLN A 40 -10.80 -4.05 5.83
N VAL A 41 -10.16 -4.98 6.54
CA VAL A 41 -9.04 -5.76 6.00
C VAL A 41 -9.52 -6.70 4.90
N ALA A 42 -10.64 -7.40 5.10
CA ALA A 42 -11.20 -8.29 4.07
C ALA A 42 -11.59 -7.54 2.79
N ASP A 43 -12.21 -6.35 2.93
CA ASP A 43 -12.56 -5.49 1.80
C ASP A 43 -11.30 -5.06 1.03
N TRP A 44 -10.26 -4.61 1.75
CA TRP A 44 -8.98 -4.27 1.14
C TRP A 44 -8.34 -5.48 0.45
N GLU A 45 -8.23 -6.64 1.12
CA GLU A 45 -7.65 -7.87 0.56
C GLU A 45 -8.36 -8.29 -0.74
N SER A 46 -9.67 -8.08 -0.84
CA SER A 46 -10.46 -8.39 -2.05
C SER A 46 -10.30 -7.40 -3.21
N SER A 47 -9.83 -6.18 -2.92
CA SER A 47 -9.75 -5.07 -3.87
C SER A 47 -8.63 -5.25 -4.91
N ASN A 48 -8.58 -4.36 -5.91
CA ASN A 48 -7.41 -4.30 -6.79
C ASN A 48 -6.23 -3.56 -6.13
N HIS A 49 -6.48 -2.67 -5.17
CA HIS A 49 -5.41 -1.97 -4.45
C HIS A 49 -4.50 -2.94 -3.70
N SER A 50 -5.04 -3.97 -3.04
CA SER A 50 -4.21 -5.00 -2.40
C SER A 50 -3.36 -5.77 -3.43
N LYS A 51 -3.95 -6.12 -4.58
CA LYS A 51 -3.28 -6.88 -5.66
C LYS A 51 -2.15 -6.09 -6.29
N GLU A 52 -2.31 -4.78 -6.41
CA GLU A 52 -1.29 -3.85 -6.93
C GLU A 52 -0.34 -3.34 -5.83
N GLY A 53 -0.44 -3.84 -4.60
CA GLY A 53 0.48 -3.50 -3.51
C GLY A 53 0.26 -2.14 -2.86
N VAL A 54 -0.90 -1.50 -3.06
CA VAL A 54 -1.29 -0.28 -2.36
C VAL A 54 -1.74 -0.65 -0.94
N THR A 55 -0.88 -0.38 0.03
CA THR A 55 -1.09 -0.74 1.45
C THR A 55 -1.90 0.33 2.20
N CYS A 56 -2.28 0.07 3.46
CA CYS A 56 -3.10 0.97 4.25
C CYS A 56 -2.45 2.35 4.44
N SER A 57 -1.14 2.37 4.74
CA SER A 57 -0.39 3.60 5.02
C SER A 57 -0.15 4.46 3.78
N VAL A 58 -0.31 3.92 2.57
CA VAL A 58 -0.26 4.72 1.34
C VAL A 58 -1.36 5.80 1.37
N CYS A 59 -2.56 5.46 1.84
CA CYS A 59 -3.67 6.40 1.94
C CYS A 59 -3.82 7.04 3.32
N HIS A 60 -3.56 6.28 4.39
CA HIS A 60 -3.79 6.71 5.76
C HIS A 60 -2.55 7.27 6.47
N GLY A 61 -1.41 7.33 5.77
CA GLY A 61 -0.13 7.74 6.33
C GLY A 61 0.40 6.75 7.36
N ASP A 62 1.49 7.13 8.02
CA ASP A 62 2.25 6.24 8.89
C ASP A 62 2.28 6.71 10.37
N LYS A 63 1.68 7.85 10.70
CA LYS A 63 1.74 8.44 12.06
C LYS A 63 0.89 7.67 13.08
N HIS A 64 -0.10 6.91 12.63
CA HIS A 64 -0.86 5.98 13.47
C HIS A 64 -0.08 4.68 13.67
N LYS A 65 0.31 4.37 14.92
CA LYS A 65 1.05 3.14 15.25
C LYS A 65 0.39 2.28 16.33
N SER A 66 -0.66 2.79 16.97
CA SER A 66 -1.38 2.14 18.08
C SER A 66 -2.74 2.78 18.30
N GLY A 67 -3.63 2.11 19.06
CA GLY A 67 -4.95 2.65 19.40
C GLY A 67 -4.92 4.05 20.05
N LYS A 68 -3.88 4.41 20.80
CA LYS A 68 -3.72 5.75 21.41
C LYS A 68 -3.45 6.86 20.37
N THR A 69 -2.92 6.47 19.22
CA THR A 69 -2.56 7.37 18.10
C THR A 69 -3.56 7.27 16.95
N ALA A 70 -4.76 6.74 17.16
CA ALA A 70 -5.79 6.61 16.11
C ALA A 70 -6.11 7.95 15.43
N HIS A 71 -6.16 9.03 16.20
CA HIS A 71 -6.39 10.39 15.70
C HIS A 71 -5.28 10.94 14.78
N LEU A 72 -4.13 10.27 14.69
CA LEU A 72 -3.03 10.65 13.80
C LEU A 72 -3.12 9.97 12.43
N ALA A 73 -4.08 9.05 12.22
CA ALA A 73 -4.34 8.50 10.91
C ALA A 73 -4.87 9.60 9.98
N GLN A 74 -4.34 9.66 8.77
CA GLN A 74 -4.88 10.51 7.72
C GLN A 74 -6.21 9.91 7.26
N LEU A 75 -7.24 10.75 7.16
CA LEU A 75 -8.45 10.39 6.43
C LEU A 75 -8.24 10.88 5.00
N PRO A 76 -8.06 9.97 4.02
CA PRO A 76 -7.77 10.37 2.66
C PRO A 76 -8.96 11.11 2.06
N ASP A 77 -8.70 12.30 1.54
CA ASP A 77 -9.61 13.04 0.68
C ASP A 77 -9.33 12.69 -0.80
N GLU A 78 -10.00 13.38 -1.71
CA GLU A 78 -9.82 13.18 -3.15
C GLU A 78 -8.39 13.48 -3.65
N HIS A 79 -7.60 14.28 -2.92
CA HIS A 79 -6.25 14.66 -3.33
C HIS A 79 -5.26 13.52 -3.13
N VAL A 80 -5.43 12.69 -2.10
CA VAL A 80 -4.62 11.47 -1.91
C VAL A 80 -4.81 10.53 -3.09
N CYS A 81 -6.06 10.38 -3.56
CA CYS A 81 -6.36 9.56 -4.74
C CYS A 81 -5.64 10.12 -5.99
N ALA A 82 -5.50 11.44 -6.11
CA ALA A 82 -4.90 12.10 -7.26
C ALA A 82 -3.39 11.81 -7.42
N GLU A 83 -2.71 11.39 -6.35
CA GLU A 83 -1.28 11.00 -6.42
C GLU A 83 -1.04 9.85 -7.40
N CYS A 84 -2.04 8.98 -7.60
CA CYS A 84 -2.01 7.88 -8.58
C CYS A 84 -3.08 8.00 -9.67
N HIS A 85 -4.21 8.67 -9.40
CA HIS A 85 -5.39 8.76 -10.28
C HIS A 85 -5.69 10.20 -10.71
N GLU A 86 -4.67 10.91 -11.18
CA GLU A 86 -4.75 12.33 -11.54
C GLU A 86 -5.84 12.62 -12.60
N GLU A 87 -5.99 11.75 -13.60
CA GLU A 87 -7.00 11.93 -14.64
C GLU A 87 -8.43 11.88 -14.08
N GLN A 88 -8.74 10.87 -13.28
CA GLN A 88 -10.05 10.69 -12.65
C GLN A 88 -10.34 11.82 -11.66
N PHE A 89 -9.33 12.24 -10.89
CA PHE A 89 -9.44 13.41 -10.03
C PHE A 89 -9.79 14.66 -10.83
N ASN A 90 -9.07 14.95 -11.92
CA ASN A 90 -9.33 16.12 -12.76
C ASN A 90 -10.73 16.09 -13.40
N GLN A 91 -11.24 14.91 -13.76
CA GLN A 91 -12.60 14.74 -14.25
C GLN A 91 -13.63 15.01 -13.15
N PHE A 92 -13.44 14.43 -11.96
CA PHE A 92 -14.33 14.62 -10.81
C PHE A 92 -14.33 16.07 -10.32
N ALA A 93 -13.15 16.68 -10.18
CA ALA A 93 -12.96 18.02 -9.63
C ALA A 93 -13.66 19.10 -10.46
N LYS A 94 -13.76 18.89 -11.78
CA LYS A 94 -14.50 19.76 -12.72
C LYS A 94 -16.00 19.44 -12.80
N GLY A 95 -16.45 18.41 -12.09
CA GLY A 95 -17.83 17.94 -12.08
C GLY A 95 -18.73 18.69 -11.10
N LYS A 96 -20.04 18.67 -11.38
CA LYS A 96 -21.06 19.32 -10.54
C LYS A 96 -21.11 18.78 -9.11
N HIS A 97 -20.82 17.49 -8.91
CA HIS A 97 -20.79 16.88 -7.57
C HIS A 97 -19.70 17.52 -6.69
N ASN A 98 -18.51 17.77 -7.24
CA ASN A 98 -17.43 18.43 -6.49
C ASN A 98 -17.75 19.90 -6.17
N PHE A 99 -18.34 20.64 -7.12
CA PHE A 99 -18.77 22.01 -6.86
C PHE A 99 -19.89 22.10 -5.82
N GLY A 100 -20.77 21.11 -5.76
CA GLY A 100 -21.78 20.98 -4.71
C GLY A 100 -21.15 20.83 -3.32
N TRP A 101 -20.14 19.96 -3.19
CA TRP A 101 -19.38 19.80 -1.95
C TRP A 101 -18.62 21.07 -1.56
N THR A 102 -17.99 21.74 -2.53
CA THR A 102 -17.34 23.04 -2.32
C THR A 102 -18.32 24.08 -1.76
N SER A 103 -19.53 24.14 -2.32
CA SER A 103 -20.57 25.06 -1.87
C SER A 103 -21.07 24.72 -0.46
N LEU A 104 -21.23 23.43 -0.13
CA LEU A 104 -21.61 22.97 1.21
C LEU A 104 -20.58 23.40 2.26
N ASN A 105 -19.29 23.23 1.98
CA ASN A 105 -18.21 23.58 2.91
C ASN A 105 -17.92 25.09 2.98
N ALA A 106 -18.46 25.88 2.06
CA ALA A 106 -18.35 27.34 2.08
C ALA A 106 -19.44 28.01 2.94
N LEU A 107 -20.40 27.24 3.47
CA LEU A 107 -21.39 27.75 4.42
C LEU A 107 -20.75 27.91 5.81
N PRO A 108 -20.96 29.06 6.49
CA PRO A 108 -20.39 29.34 7.81
C PRO A 108 -20.99 28.46 8.93
#